data_AF-A0A316JJ66-F1
#
_entry.id   AF-A0A316JJ66-F1
#
_cell.length_a   1.000
_cell.length_b   1.000
_cell.length_c   1.000
_cell.angle_alpha   90.00
_cell.angle_beta   90.00
_cell.angle_gamma   90.00
#
_symmetry.space_group_name_H-M   'P 1'
#
loop_
_entity.id
_entity.type
_entity.pdbx_description
1 polymer ?
#
loop_
_entity_poly.entity_id
_entity_poly.type
_entity_poly.pdbx_seq_one_letter_code
_entity_poly.pdbx_strand_id
1 'polypeptide(L)' 'MPADTLSTSQRESLIDALRSCRSTQERLAFAKDYAQTGREPLWELICDLLISRSISRAVAAHWLKDLIEEGKSS' A
#
# COMPACT_ATOMS: atom_id res chain seq x y z
N MET A 1 -15.72 10.23 -15.00
CA MET A 1 -14.29 10.61 -14.91
C MET A 1 -13.68 9.68 -13.87
N PRO A 2 -12.98 8.57 -14.20
CA PRO A 2 -12.45 7.73 -13.15
C PRO A 2 -10.92 7.79 -13.07
N ALA A 3 -10.44 7.64 -11.84
CA ALA A 3 -9.07 7.48 -11.37
C ALA A 3 -8.19 8.75 -11.43
N ASP A 4 -8.05 9.36 -10.27
CA ASP A 4 -6.93 10.22 -9.88
C ASP A 4 -5.64 9.43 -10.11
N THR A 5 -5.07 9.51 -11.31
CA THR A 5 -3.84 8.82 -11.64
C THR A 5 -2.71 9.42 -10.83
N LEU A 6 -2.34 8.75 -9.74
CA LEU A 6 -1.09 9.02 -9.01
C LEU A 6 0.03 9.25 -10.02
N SER A 7 0.62 10.45 -9.98
CA SER A 7 1.77 10.76 -10.82
C SER A 7 2.90 9.78 -10.50
N THR A 8 3.72 9.42 -11.49
CA THR A 8 4.82 8.45 -11.31
C THR A 8 5.67 8.75 -10.07
N SER A 9 6.00 10.03 -9.83
CA SER A 9 6.76 10.45 -8.65
C SER A 9 6.03 10.22 -7.33
N GLN A 10 4.71 10.44 -7.28
CA GLN A 10 3.91 10.17 -6.08
C GLN A 10 3.82 8.67 -5.80
N ARG A 11 3.68 7.86 -6.86
CA ARG A 11 3.70 6.40 -6.76
C ARG A 11 5.03 5.90 -6.19
N GLU A 12 6.15 6.42 -6.71
CA GLU A 12 7.48 6.07 -6.19
C GLU A 12 7.68 6.49 -4.73
N SER A 13 7.23 7.70 -4.34
CA SER A 13 7.27 8.13 -2.94
C SER A 13 6.43 7.22 -2.02
N LEU A 14 5.25 6.77 -2.46
CA LEU A 14 4.42 5.84 -1.69
C LEU A 14 5.11 4.47 -1.54
N ILE A 15 5.74 3.97 -2.60
CA ILE A 15 6.52 2.74 -2.55
C ILE A 15 7.68 2.88 -1.55
N ASP A 16 8.40 3.99 -1.59
CA ASP A 16 9.54 4.22 -0.70
C ASP A 16 9.10 4.32 0.77
N ALA A 17 8.00 5.03 1.04
CA ALA A 17 7.39 5.09 2.36
C ALA A 17 7.00 3.70 2.88
N LEU A 18 6.32 2.87 2.06
CA LEU A 18 5.96 1.50 2.42
C LEU A 18 7.18 0.59 2.64
N ARG A 19 8.26 0.79 1.88
CA ARG A 19 9.53 0.06 2.09
C ARG A 19 10.25 0.51 3.36
N SER A 20 10.08 1.77 3.76
CA SER A 20 10.64 2.32 4.99
C SER A 20 9.96 1.76 6.24
N CYS A 21 8.67 1.40 6.16
CA CYS A 21 7.97 0.70 7.23
C CYS A 21 8.59 -0.70 7.46
N ARG A 22 9.29 -0.88 8.58
CA ARG A 22 10.00 -2.15 8.91
C ARG A 22 9.10 -3.10 9.69
N SER A 23 8.16 -2.58 10.47
CA SER A 23 7.24 -3.37 11.28
C SER A 23 5.82 -3.39 10.72
N THR A 24 5.09 -4.48 10.99
CA THR A 24 3.66 -4.59 10.66
C THR A 24 2.86 -3.41 11.22
N GLN A 25 3.12 -3.01 12.46
CA GLN A 25 2.45 -1.86 13.08
C GLN A 25 2.68 -0.54 12.33
N GLU A 26 3.87 -0.30 11.79
CA GLU A 26 4.16 0.89 10.97
C GLU A 26 3.39 0.85 9.65
N ARG A 27 3.33 -0.32 9.00
CA ARG A 27 2.54 -0.50 7.76
C ARG A 27 1.04 -0.31 7.99
N LEU A 28 0.52 -0.77 9.13
CA LEU A 28 -0.88 -0.57 9.50
C LEU A 28 -1.19 0.89 9.83
N ALA A 29 -0.28 1.58 10.55
CA ALA A 29 -0.42 3.01 10.79
C ALA A 29 -0.43 3.80 9.47
N PHE A 30 0.47 3.45 8.54
CA PHE A 30 0.50 4.03 7.20
C PHE A 30 -0.79 3.74 6.42
N ALA A 31 -1.33 2.52 6.48
CA ALA A 31 -2.58 2.16 5.83
C ALA A 31 -3.76 2.97 6.36
N LYS A 32 -3.81 3.20 7.67
CA LYS A 32 -4.84 4.02 8.31
C LYS A 32 -4.74 5.49 7.93
N ASP A 33 -3.53 6.05 7.89
CA ASP A 33 -3.28 7.41 7.43
C ASP A 33 -3.66 7.57 5.94
N TYR A 34 -3.26 6.60 5.12
CA TYR A 34 -3.61 6.56 3.70
C TYR A 34 -5.13 6.49 3.48
N ALA A 35 -5.85 5.71 4.27
CA ALA A 35 -7.32 5.65 4.20
C ALA A 35 -7.99 7.01 4.53
N GLN A 36 -7.37 7.84 5.37
CA GLN A 36 -7.87 9.19 5.68
C GLN A 36 -7.72 10.17 4.50
N THR A 37 -6.86 9.86 3.52
CA THR A 37 -6.70 10.70 2.33
C THR A 37 -7.86 10.62 1.34
N GLY A 38 -8.84 9.73 1.57
CA GLY A 38 -10.00 9.55 0.69
C GLY A 38 -9.68 8.87 -0.64
N ARG A 39 -8.49 8.25 -0.75
CA ARG A 39 -8.04 7.47 -1.90
C ARG A 39 -8.62 6.05 -1.87
N GLU A 40 -8.37 5.29 -2.94
CA GLU A 40 -8.62 3.85 -2.95
C GLU A 40 -7.96 3.17 -1.73
N PRO A 41 -8.51 2.05 -1.23
CA PRO A 41 -7.88 1.33 -0.13
C PRO A 41 -6.46 0.89 -0.50
N LEU A 42 -5.56 0.90 0.49
CA LEU A 42 -4.13 0.62 0.27
C LEU A 42 -3.86 -0.72 -0.43
N TRP A 43 -4.70 -1.74 -0.19
CA TRP A 43 -4.55 -3.04 -0.84
C TRP A 43 -4.78 -2.96 -2.36
N GLU A 44 -5.68 -2.10 -2.85
CA GLU A 44 -5.87 -1.87 -4.30
C GLU A 44 -4.64 -1.23 -4.91
N LEU A 45 -4.06 -0.23 -4.24
CA LEU A 45 -2.80 0.38 -4.66
C LEU A 45 -1.69 -0.67 -4.74
N ILE A 46 -1.53 -1.53 -3.72
CA ILE A 46 -0.50 -2.59 -3.73
C ILE A 46 -0.70 -3.56 -4.90
N CYS A 47 -1.95 -3.88 -5.24
CA CYS A 47 -2.27 -4.67 -6.43
C CYS A 47 -1.87 -3.95 -7.73
N ASP A 48 -2.16 -2.65 -7.86
CA ASP A 48 -1.75 -1.85 -9.04
C ASP A 48 -0.22 -1.81 -9.19
N LEU A 49 0.49 -1.62 -8.07
CA LEU A 49 1.96 -1.64 -8.02
C LEU A 49 2.54 -2.99 -8.45
N LEU A 50 1.87 -4.08 -8.09
CA LEU A 50 2.26 -5.43 -8.49
C LEU A 50 2.03 -5.66 -9.99
N ILE A 51 0.87 -5.25 -10.51
CA ILE A 51 0.53 -5.35 -11.94
C ILE A 51 1.50 -4.52 -12.78
N SER A 52 1.81 -3.30 -12.33
CA SER A 52 2.75 -2.37 -12.94
C SER A 52 4.22 -2.78 -12.78
N ARG A 53 4.51 -3.90 -12.11
CA ARG A 53 5.85 -4.43 -11.82
C ARG A 53 6.76 -3.45 -11.05
N SER A 54 6.19 -2.49 -10.34
CA SER A 54 6.94 -1.52 -9.53
C SER A 54 7.46 -2.13 -8.22
N ILE A 55 6.85 -3.24 -7.78
CA ILE A 55 7.27 -4.03 -6.62
C ILE A 55 7.35 -5.51 -6.96
N SER A 56 8.11 -6.28 -6.19
CA SER A 56 8.21 -7.73 -6.38
C SER A 56 7.00 -8.45 -5.76
N ARG A 57 6.69 -9.65 -6.29
CA ARG A 57 5.64 -10.53 -5.77
C ARG A 57 5.78 -10.81 -4.26
N ALA A 58 7.01 -11.02 -3.79
CA ALA A 58 7.29 -11.28 -2.38
C ALA A 58 6.98 -10.06 -1.51
N VAL A 59 7.35 -8.86 -1.95
CA VAL A 59 7.06 -7.60 -1.23
C VAL A 59 5.56 -7.34 -1.18
N ALA A 60 4.86 -7.48 -2.31
CA ALA A 60 3.41 -7.32 -2.36
C ALA A 60 2.70 -8.31 -1.42
N ALA A 61 3.09 -9.59 -1.45
CA ALA A 61 2.51 -10.61 -0.58
C ALA A 61 2.75 -10.30 0.91
N HIS A 62 3.95 -9.83 1.26
CA HIS A 62 4.29 -9.45 2.63
C HIS A 62 3.41 -8.29 3.13
N TRP A 63 3.25 -7.23 2.33
CA TRP A 63 2.42 -6.10 2.68
C TRP A 63 0.94 -6.45 2.76
N LEU A 64 0.41 -7.20 1.78
CA LEU A 64 -0.98 -7.63 1.79
C LEU A 64 -1.28 -8.57 2.97
N LYS A 65 -0.34 -9.44 3.34
CA LYS A 65 -0.49 -10.31 4.52
C LYS A 65 -0.69 -9.49 5.79
N ASP A 66 0.17 -8.49 6.02
CA ASP A 66 0.06 -7.61 7.18
C ASP A 66 -1.31 -6.90 7.24
N LEU A 67 -1.83 -6.44 6.09
CA LEU A 67 -3.15 -5.80 6.01
C LEU A 67 -4.30 -6.79 6.29
N ILE A 68 -4.21 -8.03 5.81
CA ILE A 68 -5.23 -9.06 6.02
C ILE A 68 -5.26 -9.55 7.48
N GLU A 69 -4.10 -9.67 8.13
CA GLU A 69 -4.00 -10.11 9.53
C GLU A 69 -4.56 -9.08 10.53
N GLU A 70 -4.51 -7.79 10.19
CA GLU A 70 -5.20 -6.74 10.97
C GLU A 70 -6.72 -6.92 10.93
N GLY A 71 -7.29 -7.11 9.74
CA GLY A 71 -8.73 -7.33 9.58
C GLY A 71 -9.26 -8.62 10.23
N LYS A 72 -8.39 -9.56 10.61
CA LYS A 72 -8.75 -10.76 11.39
C LYS A 72 -8.68 -10.54 12.91
N SER A 73 -8.04 -9.47 13.37
CA SER A 73 -7.81 -9.19 14.79
C SER A 73 -8.76 -8.10 15.36
N SER A 74 -9.65 -7.54 14.52
CA SER A 74 -10.75 -6.64 14.89
C SER A 74 -12.08 -7.38 15.07
#